data_AF-A0A7V8SVP5-F1
#
_entry.id   AF-A0A7V8SVP5-F1
#
_cell.length_a   1.000
_cell.length_b   1.000
_cell.length_c   1.000
_cell.angle_alpha   90.00
_cell.angle_beta   90.00
_cell.angle_gamma   90.00
#
_symmetry.space_group_name_H-M   'P 1'
#
loop_
_entity.id
_entity.type
_entity.pdbx_description
1 polymer ?
#
loop_
_entity_poly.entity_id
_entity_poly.type
_entity_poly.pdbx_seq_one_letter_code
_entity_poly.pdbx_strand_id
1 'polypeptide(L)'
;CQDVCHVLREHDKKEEFAGPRFFVRVAGLEMHPMDSASRGGLLRKELGIGLCNITKCCTEVCPEEIHITDNAIIPLKERVVDEFYDPLLMLVRKIRGAR
;
A
#
# COMPACT_ATOMS: atom_id res chain seq x y z
N CYS A 1 6.28 8.58 -12.44
CA CYS A 1 6.43 7.80 -11.19
C CYS A 1 6.50 6.28 -11.43
N GLN A 2 5.76 5.70 -12.39
CA GLN A 2 5.87 4.27 -12.70
C GLN A 2 7.23 3.89 -13.30
N ASP A 3 7.66 4.58 -14.36
CA ASP A 3 8.89 4.23 -15.09
C ASP A 3 10.18 4.48 -14.28
N VAL A 4 10.11 5.29 -13.23
CA VAL A 4 11.25 5.58 -12.35
C VAL A 4 11.33 4.64 -11.14
N CYS A 5 10.28 3.87 -10.86
CA CYS A 5 10.25 3.03 -9.68
C CYS A 5 11.27 1.89 -9.82
N HIS A 6 12.16 1.74 -8.84
CA HIS A 6 13.20 0.70 -8.85
C HIS A 6 12.62 -0.71 -9.00
N VAL A 7 11.48 -1.00 -8.36
CA VAL A 7 10.82 -2.32 -8.42
C VAL A 7 10.40 -2.66 -9.87
N LEU A 8 9.89 -1.68 -10.61
CA LEU A 8 9.40 -1.89 -11.98
C LEU A 8 10.53 -1.80 -13.01
N ARG A 9 11.47 -0.88 -12.82
CA ARG A 9 12.53 -0.60 -13.79
C ARG A 9 13.69 -1.59 -13.68
N GLU A 10 14.11 -1.92 -12.46
CA GLU A 10 15.33 -2.71 -12.22
C GLU A 10 15.02 -4.18 -12.00
N HIS A 11 13.90 -4.49 -11.34
CA HIS A 11 13.50 -5.87 -11.05
C HIS A 11 12.43 -6.43 -11.99
N ASP A 12 11.95 -5.63 -12.95
CA ASP A 12 10.93 -6.00 -13.96
C ASP A 12 9.67 -6.70 -13.39
N LYS A 13 9.27 -6.34 -12.15
CA LYS A 13 8.14 -6.97 -11.44
C LYS A 13 6.76 -6.45 -11.85
N LYS A 14 6.55 -6.13 -13.13
CA LYS A 14 5.30 -5.50 -13.61
C LYS A 14 4.05 -6.35 -13.36
N GLU A 15 4.19 -7.67 -13.34
CA GLU A 15 3.08 -8.61 -13.07
C GLU A 15 2.79 -8.78 -11.57
N GLU A 16 3.78 -8.55 -10.70
CA GLU A 16 3.65 -8.75 -9.24
C GLU A 16 3.43 -7.44 -8.47
N PHE A 17 3.80 -6.30 -9.06
CA PHE A 17 3.81 -5.00 -8.42
C PHE A 17 3.04 -3.99 -9.26
N ALA A 18 1.92 -3.50 -8.74
CA ALA A 18 1.12 -2.51 -9.45
C ALA A 18 1.90 -1.19 -9.62
N GLY A 19 2.59 -0.75 -8.57
CA GLY A 19 3.42 0.45 -8.60
C GLY A 19 2.74 1.74 -8.16
N PRO A 20 3.53 2.83 -7.99
CA PRO A 20 3.15 4.03 -7.27
C PRO A 20 1.86 4.69 -7.74
N ARG A 21 1.63 4.77 -9.06
CA ARG A 21 0.44 5.47 -9.59
C ARG A 21 -0.87 4.78 -9.21
N PHE A 22 -0.87 3.44 -9.18
CA PHE A 22 -2.05 2.68 -8.78
C PHE A 22 -2.25 2.71 -7.26
N PHE A 23 -1.17 2.72 -6.47
CA PHE A 23 -1.31 2.89 -5.03
C PHE A 23 -1.93 4.23 -4.64
N VAL A 24 -1.64 5.33 -5.35
CA VAL A 24 -2.36 6.60 -5.13
C VAL A 24 -3.86 6.42 -5.36
N ARG A 25 -4.26 5.67 -6.40
CA ARG A 25 -5.68 5.41 -6.67
C ARG A 25 -6.32 4.56 -5.58
N VAL A 26 -5.65 3.50 -5.14
CA VAL A 26 -6.15 2.63 -4.06
C VAL A 26 -6.24 3.40 -2.75
N ALA A 27 -5.23 4.20 -2.41
CA ALA A 27 -5.21 5.07 -1.25
C ALA A 27 -6.43 6.00 -1.21
N GLY A 28 -6.76 6.63 -2.35
CA GLY A 28 -7.93 7.50 -2.45
C GLY A 28 -9.28 6.80 -2.26
N LEU A 29 -9.35 5.47 -2.38
CA LEU A 29 -10.55 4.68 -2.07
C LEU A 29 -10.50 4.14 -0.63
N GLU A 30 -9.37 3.55 -0.25
CA GLU A 30 -9.18 2.88 1.04
C GLU A 30 -9.23 3.84 2.24
N MET A 31 -8.92 5.12 2.03
CA MET A 31 -9.00 6.15 3.06
C MET A 31 -10.23 7.06 2.90
N HIS A 32 -11.11 6.76 1.95
CA HIS A 32 -12.30 7.55 1.73
C HIS A 32 -13.35 7.27 2.82
N PRO A 33 -13.89 8.29 3.52
CA PRO A 33 -14.75 8.07 4.69
C PRO A 33 -16.08 7.39 4.37
N MET A 34 -16.57 7.51 3.13
CA MET A 34 -17.79 6.84 2.67
C MET A 34 -17.54 5.44 2.08
N ASP A 35 -16.28 5.02 1.93
CA ASP A 35 -15.97 3.70 1.40
C ASP A 35 -15.91 2.69 2.56
N SER A 36 -16.74 1.65 2.48
CA SER A 36 -16.81 0.58 3.47
C SER A 36 -16.07 -0.70 3.04
N ALA A 37 -15.53 -0.74 1.82
CA ALA A 37 -14.82 -1.90 1.31
C ALA A 37 -13.35 -1.89 1.77
N SER A 38 -12.87 -3.03 2.25
CA SER A 38 -11.43 -3.24 2.53
C SER A 38 -10.73 -3.80 1.30
N ARG A 39 -9.57 -3.21 0.97
CA ARG A 39 -8.66 -3.68 -0.08
C ARG A 39 -7.34 -4.17 0.49
N GLY A 40 -7.21 -4.34 1.82
CA GLY A 40 -6.00 -4.86 2.45
C GLY A 40 -5.54 -6.20 1.84
N GLY A 41 -6.48 -7.12 1.60
CA GLY A 41 -6.20 -8.40 0.95
C GLY A 41 -5.66 -8.25 -0.48
N LEU A 42 -6.29 -7.38 -1.29
CA LEU A 42 -5.87 -7.04 -2.65
C LEU A 42 -4.45 -6.44 -2.65
N LEU A 43 -4.18 -5.49 -1.76
CA LEU A 43 -2.90 -4.83 -1.61
C LEU A 43 -1.77 -5.82 -1.29
N ARG A 44 -2.03 -6.74 -0.36
CA ARG A 44 -1.07 -7.75 0.07
C ARG A 44 -0.81 -8.83 -0.99
N LYS A 45 -1.86 -9.34 -1.63
CA LYS A 45 -1.76 -10.56 -2.45
C LYS A 45 -1.56 -10.28 -3.94
N GLU A 46 -2.17 -9.23 -4.47
CA GLU A 46 -2.25 -9.01 -5.92
C GLU A 46 -1.47 -7.78 -6.36
N LEU A 47 -1.47 -6.69 -5.56
CA LEU A 47 -0.80 -5.45 -5.96
C LEU A 47 0.66 -5.35 -5.48
N GLY A 48 1.11 -6.31 -4.66
CA GLY A 48 2.50 -6.44 -4.25
C GLY A 48 3.02 -5.28 -3.40
N ILE A 49 2.19 -4.62 -2.58
CA ILE A 49 2.60 -3.41 -1.83
C ILE A 49 3.85 -3.62 -0.96
N GLY A 50 4.10 -4.85 -0.51
CA GLY A 50 5.27 -5.23 0.26
C GLY A 50 6.59 -5.08 -0.49
N LEU A 51 6.58 -5.02 -1.83
CA LEU A 51 7.79 -4.91 -2.66
C LEU A 51 8.39 -3.48 -2.66
N CYS A 52 7.62 -2.47 -2.28
CA CYS A 52 8.12 -1.10 -2.26
C CYS A 52 9.06 -0.87 -1.07
N ASN A 53 10.28 -0.36 -1.30
CA ASN A 53 11.24 -0.06 -0.22
C ASN A 53 11.19 1.39 0.31
N ILE A 54 10.13 2.16 0.02
CA ILE A 54 9.92 3.52 0.56
C ILE A 54 11.11 4.47 0.25
N THR A 55 11.80 4.25 -0.88
CA THR A 55 12.96 5.07 -1.27
C THR A 55 12.59 6.45 -1.82
N LYS A 56 11.30 6.80 -1.85
CA LYS A 56 10.76 8.07 -2.37
C LYS A 56 11.09 8.41 -3.83
N CYS A 57 11.69 7.50 -4.60
CA CYS A 57 11.95 7.67 -6.04
C CYS A 57 10.71 8.10 -6.87
N CYS A 58 9.52 7.68 -6.46
CA CYS A 58 8.27 8.06 -7.12
C CYS A 58 7.75 9.45 -6.73
N THR A 59 8.08 9.93 -5.53
CA THR A 59 7.70 11.24 -4.99
C THR A 59 8.59 12.34 -5.58
N GLU A 60 9.90 12.12 -5.59
CA GLU A 60 10.90 13.14 -5.96
C GLU A 60 10.77 13.63 -7.42
N VAL A 61 10.18 12.81 -8.29
CA VAL A 61 10.03 13.14 -9.72
C VAL A 61 8.58 13.46 -10.11
N CYS A 62 7.65 13.54 -9.15
CA CYS A 62 6.26 13.78 -9.48
C CYS A 62 6.06 15.25 -9.92
N PRO A 63 5.62 15.52 -11.15
CA PRO A 63 5.47 16.89 -11.64
C PRO A 63 4.36 17.68 -10.93
N GLU A 64 3.40 16.96 -10.35
CA GLU A 64 2.27 17.54 -9.60
C GLU A 64 2.56 17.65 -8.10
N GLU A 65 3.82 17.44 -7.67
CA GLU A 65 4.26 17.50 -6.27
C GLU A 65 3.46 16.60 -5.30
N ILE A 66 2.86 15.53 -5.83
CA ILE A 66 2.12 14.58 -5.01
C ILE A 66 3.11 13.83 -4.12
N HIS A 67 2.92 13.91 -2.81
CA HIS A 67 3.68 13.12 -1.83
C HIS A 67 3.25 11.64 -1.84
N ILE A 68 3.47 10.94 -2.95
CA ILE A 68 2.97 9.58 -3.21
C ILE A 68 3.40 8.61 -2.10
N THR A 69 4.67 8.66 -1.70
CA THR A 69 5.17 7.73 -0.68
C THR A 69 4.53 8.01 0.68
N ASP A 70 4.51 9.27 1.10
CA ASP A 70 4.07 9.67 2.44
C ASP A 70 2.54 9.63 2.61
N ASN A 71 1.79 10.10 1.62
CA ASN A 71 0.33 10.22 1.71
C ASN A 71 -0.43 9.01 1.15
N ALA A 72 0.23 8.12 0.40
CA ALA A 72 -0.43 6.93 -0.17
C ALA A 72 0.26 5.62 0.22
N ILE A 73 1.54 5.43 -0.09
CA ILE A 73 2.18 4.12 0.08
C ILE A 73 2.35 3.75 1.56
N ILE A 74 2.85 4.67 2.40
CA ILE A 74 3.05 4.41 3.83
C ILE A 74 1.71 4.08 4.53
N PRO A 75 0.63 4.88 4.40
CA PRO A 75 -0.65 4.56 5.02
C PRO A 75 -1.25 3.22 4.56
N LEU A 76 -1.10 2.88 3.28
CA LEU A 76 -1.55 1.59 2.77
C LEU A 76 -0.73 0.43 3.34
N LYS A 77 0.59 0.60 3.50
CA LYS A 77 1.46 -0.39 4.14
C LYS A 77 1.09 -0.58 5.61
N GLU A 78 0.91 0.49 6.36
CA GLU A 78 0.50 0.44 7.77
C GLU A 78 -0.81 -0.32 7.92
N ARG A 79 -1.83 -0.03 7.11
CA ARG A 79 -3.09 -0.78 7.11
C ARG A 79 -2.90 -2.27 6.84
N VAL A 80 -2.04 -2.64 5.88
CA VAL A 80 -1.72 -4.05 5.59
C VAL A 80 -1.00 -4.71 6.77
N VAL A 81 -0.10 -3.99 7.44
CA VAL A 81 0.59 -4.48 8.65
C VAL A 81 -0.40 -4.70 9.79
N ASP A 82 -1.26 -3.73 10.07
CA ASP A 82 -2.27 -3.79 11.14
C ASP A 82 -3.32 -4.88 10.90
N GLU A 83 -3.65 -5.17 9.64
CA GLU A 83 -4.63 -6.19 9.30
C GLU A 83 -4.04 -7.61 9.39
N PHE A 84 -2.82 -7.81 8.88
CA PHE A 84 -2.29 -9.16 8.62
C PHE A 84 -1.05 -9.56 9.41
N TYR A 85 -0.31 -8.61 10.00
CA TYR A 85 1.00 -8.86 10.59
C TYR A 85 1.10 -8.45 12.06
N ASP A 86 0.21 -7.61 12.59
CA ASP A 86 0.23 -7.19 14.00
C ASP A 86 -0.29 -8.32 14.94
N PRO A 87 0.59 -8.96 15.72
CA PRO A 87 0.19 -10.07 16.61
C PRO A 87 -0.66 -9.61 17.80
N LEU A 88 -0.50 -8.35 18.25
CA LEU A 88 -1.27 -7.81 19.37
C LEU A 88 -2.71 -7.56 18.93
N LEU A 89 -2.91 -6.92 17.77
CA LEU A 89 -4.25 -6.73 17.20
C LEU A 89 -4.90 -8.07 16.89
N MET A 90 -4.18 -9.05 16.35
CA MET A 90 -4.69 -10.40 16.12
C MET A 90 -5.14 -11.08 17.42
N LEU A 91 -4.34 -10.99 18.49
CA LEU A 91 -4.70 -11.53 19.80
C LEU A 91 -5.93 -10.83 20.38
N VAL A 92 -5.99 -9.50 20.32
CA VAL A 92 -7.14 -8.72 20.77
C VAL A 92 -8.41 -9.07 20.00
N ARG A 93 -8.34 -9.21 18.67
CA ARG A 93 -9.47 -9.65 17.83
C ARG A 93 -9.92 -11.05 18.20
N LYS A 94 -8.99 -11.98 18.47
CA LYS A 94 -9.30 -13.35 18.89
C LYS A 94 -9.97 -13.40 20.26
N ILE A 95 -9.55 -12.58 21.21
CA ILE A 95 -10.14 -12.51 22.56
C ILE A 95 -11.51 -11.80 22.52
N ARG A 96 -11.65 -10.69 21.77
CA ARG A 96 -12.91 -9.96 21.64
C ARG A 96 -13.96 -10.66 20.77
N GLY A 97 -13.54 -11.42 19.75
CA GLY A 97 -14.42 -12.20 18.88
C GLY A 97 -14.81 -13.58 19.43
N ALA A 98 -14.29 -13.98 20.59
CA ALA A 98 -14.66 -15.20 21.30
C ALA A 98 -15.88 -15.02 22.24
N ARG A 99 -16.72 -13.99 22.00
CA ARG A 99 -17.95 -13.74 22.74
C ARG A 99 -19.15 -13.73 21.82
#